data_AF-A0A183G5F6-F1
#
_entry.id   AF-A0A183G5F6-F1
#
_cell.length_a   1.000
_cell.length_b   1.000
_cell.length_c   1.000
_cell.angle_alpha   90.00
_cell.angle_beta   90.00
_cell.angle_gamma   90.00
#
_symmetry.space_group_name_H-M   'P 1'
#
loop_
_entity.id
_entity.type
_entity.pdbx_description
1 polymer ?
#
loop_
_entity_poly.entity_id
_entity_poly.type
_entity_poly.pdbx_seq_one_letter_code
_entity_poly.pdbx_strand_id
1 'polypeptide(L)'
;MFCSTGSCTCLSNFVAIQGYCYLKKNPGESGCQYAEQCSAVWPESRCEKSRCECPEDVNGIPYVQAKTRDGVICILHSGEDGDPFCSSAATDYNTFVANGGGACVYAQDANSGEGIYIADIYDCVTAVTSMANVKTAMEGVYDLSPAADGICCPNRAFTCIQPKREADTGSAAPAGVRPRWWYNAVTGTCEQFMWDPWDETEIQSPNNFKTREHCESYCRDSEFSRV
;
A
#
# COMPACT_ATOMS: atom_id res chain seq x y z
N MET A 1 -23.04 2.01 -15.25
CA MET A 1 -22.61 1.65 -16.61
C MET A 1 -22.54 2.93 -17.42
N PHE A 2 -21.48 3.16 -18.19
CA PHE A 2 -21.38 4.28 -19.13
C PHE A 2 -21.19 3.71 -20.54
N CYS A 3 -21.93 4.24 -21.52
CA CYS A 3 -21.86 3.78 -22.90
C CYS A 3 -21.47 4.97 -23.77
N SER A 4 -20.28 4.90 -24.36
CA SER A 4 -19.80 5.85 -25.37
C SER A 4 -19.42 5.06 -26.61
N THR A 5 -19.89 5.50 -27.78
CA THR A 5 -19.50 4.98 -29.10
C THR A 5 -19.63 3.44 -29.24
N GLY A 6 -20.72 2.87 -28.73
CA GLY A 6 -21.07 1.45 -28.94
C GLY A 6 -20.35 0.45 -28.02
N SER A 7 -19.51 0.90 -27.08
CA SER A 7 -18.94 0.06 -26.03
C SER A 7 -19.46 0.51 -24.66
N CYS A 8 -20.06 -0.40 -23.90
CA CYS A 8 -20.55 -0.14 -22.55
C CYS A 8 -19.57 -0.67 -21.52
N THR A 9 -19.10 0.19 -20.63
CA THR A 9 -18.18 -0.16 -19.55
C THR A 9 -18.82 0.05 -18.18
N CYS A 10 -18.33 -0.70 -17.19
CA CYS A 10 -18.75 -0.50 -15.80
C CYS A 10 -18.26 0.86 -15.26
N LEU A 11 -18.92 1.37 -14.22
CA LEU A 11 -18.40 2.55 -13.50
C LEU A 11 -17.08 2.18 -12.81
N SER A 12 -16.28 3.18 -12.43
CA SER A 12 -14.96 2.98 -11.81
C SER A 12 -14.99 2.08 -10.58
N ASN A 13 -16.04 2.16 -9.76
CA ASN A 13 -16.23 1.33 -8.58
C ASN A 13 -16.80 -0.08 -8.85
N PHE A 14 -16.95 -0.49 -10.11
CA PHE A 14 -17.47 -1.80 -10.51
C PHE A 14 -16.49 -2.54 -11.42
N VAL A 15 -16.53 -3.88 -11.35
CA VAL A 15 -15.81 -4.79 -12.23
C VAL A 15 -16.79 -5.54 -13.13
N ALA A 16 -16.43 -5.71 -14.40
CA ALA A 16 -17.23 -6.47 -15.36
C ALA A 16 -16.96 -7.97 -15.21
N ILE A 17 -17.97 -8.76 -14.87
CA ILE A 17 -17.88 -10.22 -14.71
C ILE A 17 -19.06 -10.83 -15.47
N GLN A 18 -18.76 -11.68 -16.45
CA GLN A 18 -19.77 -12.38 -17.27
C GLN A 18 -20.85 -11.44 -17.87
N GLY A 19 -20.47 -10.21 -18.25
CA GLY A 19 -21.38 -9.23 -18.85
C GLY A 19 -22.20 -8.38 -17.86
N TYR A 20 -22.01 -8.57 -16.55
CA TYR A 20 -22.63 -7.76 -15.50
C TYR A 20 -21.59 -6.94 -14.74
N CYS A 21 -22.01 -5.81 -14.17
CA CYS A 21 -21.17 -4.98 -13.33
C CYS A 21 -21.38 -5.34 -11.86
N TYR A 22 -20.34 -5.87 -11.21
CA TYR A 22 -20.33 -6.17 -9.78
C TYR A 22 -19.55 -5.10 -9.03
N LEU A 23 -19.99 -4.76 -7.83
CA LEU A 23 -19.28 -3.80 -6.99
C LEU A 23 -17.91 -4.36 -6.62
N LYS A 24 -16.86 -3.56 -6.81
CA LYS A 24 -15.51 -3.84 -6.30
C LYS A 24 -15.54 -3.87 -4.77
N LYS A 25 -14.73 -4.73 -4.15
CA LYS A 25 -14.75 -4.98 -2.70
C LYS A 25 -13.35 -4.91 -2.12
N ASN A 26 -13.17 -4.18 -1.03
CA ASN A 26 -11.86 -4.08 -0.37
C ASN A 26 -11.49 -5.39 0.32
N PRO A 27 -10.18 -5.67 0.52
CA PRO A 27 -9.74 -6.70 1.44
C PRO A 27 -10.44 -6.57 2.80
N GLY A 28 -10.96 -7.68 3.32
CA GLY A 28 -11.73 -7.75 4.55
C GLY A 28 -13.23 -7.48 4.42
N GLU A 29 -13.69 -6.96 3.28
CA GLU A 29 -15.11 -6.65 3.05
C GLU A 29 -15.91 -7.91 2.68
N SER A 30 -17.14 -8.02 3.20
CA SER A 30 -18.05 -9.12 2.90
C SER A 30 -18.97 -8.83 1.71
N GLY A 31 -19.63 -9.87 1.19
CA GLY A 31 -20.56 -9.79 0.06
C GLY A 31 -19.89 -9.93 -1.31
N CYS A 32 -18.66 -10.42 -1.38
CA CYS A 32 -18.10 -10.87 -2.63
C CYS A 32 -18.77 -12.20 -3.07
N GLN A 33 -18.92 -12.37 -4.38
CA GLN A 33 -19.39 -13.58 -5.04
C GLN A 33 -18.29 -14.17 -5.93
N TYR A 34 -17.47 -13.29 -6.51
CA TYR A 34 -16.39 -13.61 -7.42
C TYR A 34 -15.08 -12.99 -6.94
N ALA A 35 -13.95 -13.66 -7.19
CA ALA A 35 -12.63 -13.17 -6.79
C ALA A 35 -12.30 -11.84 -7.49
N GLU A 36 -12.80 -11.64 -8.70
CA GLU A 36 -12.62 -10.43 -9.52
C GLU A 36 -13.15 -9.17 -8.85
N GLN A 37 -14.12 -9.29 -7.94
CA GLN A 37 -14.58 -8.15 -7.13
C GLN A 37 -13.49 -7.67 -6.18
N CYS A 38 -12.74 -8.60 -5.61
CA CYS A 38 -11.64 -8.32 -4.69
C CYS A 38 -10.38 -7.95 -5.49
N SER A 39 -10.03 -8.75 -6.50
CA SER A 39 -8.78 -8.61 -7.24
C SER A 39 -8.70 -7.33 -8.08
N ALA A 40 -9.84 -6.74 -8.42
CA ALA A 40 -9.95 -5.42 -9.02
C ALA A 40 -9.63 -4.25 -8.05
N VAL A 41 -9.60 -4.50 -6.74
CA VAL A 41 -9.14 -3.54 -5.72
C VAL A 41 -7.70 -3.84 -5.35
N TRP A 42 -7.39 -5.10 -5.00
CA TRP A 42 -6.06 -5.54 -4.62
C TRP A 42 -5.64 -6.77 -5.42
N PRO A 43 -4.54 -6.75 -6.20
CA PRO A 43 -4.17 -7.86 -7.07
C PRO A 43 -4.09 -9.18 -6.31
N GLU A 44 -4.60 -10.24 -6.93
CA GLU A 44 -4.54 -11.60 -6.39
C GLU A 44 -5.31 -11.79 -5.06
N SER A 45 -6.03 -10.76 -4.58
CA SER A 45 -7.00 -10.96 -3.51
C SER A 45 -8.16 -11.83 -3.99
N ARG A 46 -8.72 -12.60 -3.08
CA ARG A 46 -9.64 -13.71 -3.40
C ARG A 46 -10.92 -13.59 -2.60
N CYS A 47 -12.01 -14.13 -3.16
CA CYS A 47 -13.28 -14.20 -2.45
C CYS A 47 -13.41 -15.56 -1.74
N GLU A 48 -13.30 -15.56 -0.41
CA GLU A 48 -13.45 -16.76 0.42
C GLU A 48 -14.63 -16.60 1.37
N LYS A 49 -15.55 -17.56 1.37
CA LYS A 49 -16.73 -17.56 2.26
C LYS A 49 -17.51 -16.22 2.20
N SER A 50 -17.64 -15.64 1.01
CA SER A 50 -18.25 -14.33 0.77
C SER A 50 -17.52 -13.15 1.45
N ARG A 51 -16.20 -13.26 1.66
CA ARG A 51 -15.34 -12.19 2.15
C ARG A 51 -14.08 -12.07 1.29
N CYS A 52 -13.65 -10.84 0.99
CA CYS A 52 -12.40 -10.63 0.31
C CYS A 52 -11.23 -10.86 1.25
N GLU A 53 -10.32 -11.75 0.88
CA GLU A 53 -9.11 -12.07 1.62
C GLU A 53 -7.87 -11.63 0.83
N CYS A 54 -6.81 -11.28 1.56
CA CYS A 54 -5.54 -10.91 0.96
C CYS A 54 -4.93 -12.06 0.14
N PRO A 55 -3.96 -11.76 -0.75
CA PRO A 55 -3.31 -12.79 -1.58
C PRO A 55 -2.70 -13.93 -0.76
N GLU A 56 -2.39 -15.03 -1.43
CA GLU A 56 -1.70 -16.16 -0.79
C GLU A 56 -0.26 -15.79 -0.36
N ASP A 57 0.26 -16.56 0.60
CA ASP A 57 1.59 -16.39 1.15
C ASP A 57 2.66 -16.52 0.06
N VAL A 58 3.64 -15.62 0.07
CA VAL A 58 4.78 -15.67 -0.85
C VAL A 58 5.98 -16.22 -0.09
N ASN A 59 6.47 -17.40 -0.50
CA ASN A 59 7.59 -18.10 0.17
C ASN A 59 7.36 -18.31 1.68
N GLY A 60 6.11 -18.56 2.10
CA GLY A 60 5.74 -18.72 3.50
C GLY A 60 5.60 -17.41 4.28
N ILE A 61 5.70 -16.25 3.62
CA ILE A 61 5.44 -14.94 4.21
C ILE A 61 4.00 -14.53 3.89
N PRO A 62 3.14 -14.35 4.91
CA PRO A 62 1.74 -14.04 4.69
C PRO A 62 1.51 -12.58 4.30
N TYR A 63 0.45 -12.34 3.52
CA TYR A 63 -0.12 -11.00 3.40
C TYR A 63 -1.09 -10.75 4.57
N VAL A 64 -0.96 -9.60 5.22
CA VAL A 64 -1.86 -9.17 6.30
C VAL A 64 -2.67 -7.96 5.87
N GLN A 65 -3.95 -7.98 6.23
CA GLN A 65 -4.82 -6.83 6.04
C GLN A 65 -4.37 -5.71 6.97
N ALA A 66 -4.14 -4.53 6.40
CA ALA A 66 -3.76 -3.35 7.15
C ALA A 66 -4.69 -2.19 6.81
N LYS A 67 -5.16 -1.50 7.85
CA LYS A 67 -6.02 -0.32 7.69
C LYS A 67 -5.15 0.90 7.44
N THR A 68 -5.53 1.69 6.45
CA THR A 68 -5.01 3.02 6.17
C THR A 68 -6.18 4.01 6.22
N ARG A 69 -5.87 5.31 6.08
CA ARG A 69 -6.92 6.34 5.94
C ARG A 69 -7.78 6.10 4.70
N ASP A 70 -7.18 5.59 3.63
CA ASP A 70 -7.78 5.51 2.30
C ASP A 70 -8.39 4.13 1.98
N GLY A 71 -8.35 3.18 2.94
CA GLY A 71 -8.95 1.86 2.80
C GLY A 71 -8.20 0.75 3.53
N VAL A 72 -8.49 -0.50 3.18
CA VAL A 72 -7.74 -1.67 3.66
C VAL A 72 -6.84 -2.15 2.54
N ILE A 73 -5.55 -2.28 2.85
CA ILE A 73 -4.53 -2.79 1.93
C ILE A 73 -4.03 -4.16 2.41
N CYS A 74 -3.34 -4.90 1.54
CA CYS A 74 -2.67 -6.14 1.92
C CYS A 74 -1.16 -5.95 1.88
N ILE A 75 -0.54 -5.83 3.05
CA ILE A 75 0.92 -5.72 3.14
C ILE A 75 1.52 -7.11 3.25
N LEU A 76 2.62 -7.36 2.52
CA LEU A 76 3.41 -8.56 2.74
C LEU A 76 4.08 -8.42 4.12
N HIS A 77 4.05 -9.47 4.93
CA HIS A 77 4.66 -9.46 6.26
C HIS A 77 6.20 -9.53 6.17
N SER A 78 6.85 -8.48 5.66
CA SER A 78 8.31 -8.34 5.66
C SER A 78 8.72 -7.25 6.64
N GLY A 79 9.39 -7.63 7.73
CA GLY A 79 10.03 -6.71 8.67
C GLY A 79 11.51 -6.63 8.38
N GLU A 80 11.91 -5.79 7.43
CA GLU A 80 13.32 -5.42 7.27
C GLU A 80 13.51 -3.95 7.61
N ASP A 81 14.43 -3.76 8.56
CA ASP A 81 15.08 -2.55 9.08
C ASP A 81 14.80 -1.23 8.36
N GLY A 82 14.07 -0.33 9.03
CA GLY A 82 14.07 1.09 8.70
C GLY A 82 12.72 1.81 8.77
N ASP A 83 11.60 1.09 8.76
CA ASP A 83 10.29 1.73 8.83
C ASP A 83 9.97 2.23 10.25
N PRO A 84 9.67 3.52 10.44
CA PRO A 84 9.32 4.03 11.75
C PRO A 84 8.00 3.40 12.20
N PHE A 85 8.04 2.75 13.36
CA PHE A 85 6.84 2.24 14.02
C PHE A 85 5.90 3.39 14.40
N CYS A 86 4.62 3.09 14.54
CA CYS A 86 3.60 4.07 14.94
C CYS A 86 2.50 3.43 15.80
N SER A 87 1.74 4.30 16.47
CA SER A 87 0.53 3.99 17.21
C SER A 87 -0.67 4.62 16.52
N SER A 88 -1.60 3.80 16.05
CA SER A 88 -2.83 4.23 15.40
C SER A 88 -3.79 4.97 16.31
N ALA A 89 -3.62 4.83 17.63
CA ALA A 89 -4.38 5.56 18.64
C ALA A 89 -3.83 6.97 18.92
N ALA A 90 -2.67 7.33 18.36
CA ALA A 90 -2.06 8.63 18.59
C ALA A 90 -2.83 9.73 17.84
N THR A 91 -3.19 10.79 18.58
CA THR A 91 -3.89 11.96 18.03
C THR A 91 -3.01 13.21 17.96
N ASP A 92 -1.81 13.13 18.53
CA ASP A 92 -0.80 14.18 18.43
C ASP A 92 0.19 13.82 17.31
N TYR A 93 0.26 14.71 16.33
CA TYR A 93 1.07 14.55 15.12
C TYR A 93 2.26 15.52 15.09
N ASN A 94 2.50 16.28 16.16
CA ASN A 94 3.63 17.20 16.27
C ASN A 94 4.67 16.72 17.28
N THR A 95 4.28 15.81 18.19
CA THR A 95 5.18 15.24 19.19
C THR A 95 5.79 13.94 18.66
N PHE A 96 7.11 13.88 18.62
CA PHE A 96 7.80 12.63 18.36
C PHE A 96 7.81 11.76 19.62
N VAL A 97 7.40 10.51 19.47
CA VAL A 97 7.48 9.50 20.53
C VAL A 97 8.33 8.35 20.01
N ALA A 98 9.49 8.18 20.63
CA ALA A 98 10.45 7.15 20.25
C ALA A 98 9.79 5.75 20.24
N ASN A 99 10.36 4.87 19.40
CA ASN A 99 10.01 3.46 19.30
C ASN A 99 8.52 3.21 18.97
N GLY A 100 7.88 4.15 18.27
CA GLY A 100 6.54 4.00 17.71
C GLY A 100 5.38 4.20 18.66
N GLY A 101 5.60 4.86 19.80
CA GLY A 101 4.51 5.19 20.73
C GLY A 101 3.59 6.31 20.27
N GLY A 102 3.91 6.99 19.16
CA GLY A 102 3.22 8.17 18.66
C GLY A 102 2.73 7.98 17.23
N ALA A 103 2.18 9.05 16.65
CA ALA A 103 1.78 9.02 15.25
C ALA A 103 3.01 9.02 14.32
N CYS A 104 2.78 8.97 13.00
CA CYS A 104 3.84 9.13 12.02
C CYS A 104 4.41 10.54 12.05
N VAL A 105 5.51 10.67 12.80
CA VAL A 105 6.21 11.91 13.07
C VAL A 105 7.70 11.61 12.97
N TYR A 106 8.42 12.47 12.25
CA TYR A 106 9.86 12.34 12.08
C TYR A 106 10.58 13.31 13.02
N ALA A 107 11.61 12.87 13.74
CA ALA A 107 12.48 13.75 14.51
C ALA A 107 13.88 13.80 13.89
N GLN A 108 14.49 14.98 13.88
CA GLN A 108 15.90 15.13 13.47
C GLN A 108 16.85 14.52 14.52
N ASP A 109 16.47 14.60 15.79
CA ASP A 109 17.21 14.03 16.91
C ASP A 109 16.31 13.06 17.69
N ALA A 110 16.77 11.84 17.95
CA ALA A 110 16.02 10.83 18.72
C ALA A 110 15.69 11.26 20.16
N ASN A 111 16.32 12.34 20.64
CA ASN A 111 16.13 12.91 21.97
C ASN A 111 15.22 14.16 21.97
N SER A 112 14.85 14.70 20.80
CA SER A 112 13.93 15.84 20.72
C SER A 112 12.49 15.35 20.74
N GLY A 113 11.69 15.83 21.70
CA GLY A 113 10.25 15.57 21.71
C GLY A 113 9.47 16.35 20.64
N GLU A 114 10.10 17.37 20.04
CA GLU A 114 9.55 18.10 18.91
C GLU A 114 9.75 17.28 17.62
N GLY A 115 8.65 17.00 16.94
CA GLY A 115 8.62 16.20 15.74
C GLY A 115 8.11 17.00 14.54
N ILE A 116 8.60 16.64 13.37
CA ILE A 116 8.18 17.15 12.08
C ILE A 116 6.89 16.42 11.70
N TYR A 117 5.82 17.20 11.58
CA TYR A 117 4.53 16.73 11.09
C TYR A 117 4.67 16.20 9.66
N ILE A 118 4.47 14.90 9.49
CA ILE A 118 4.46 14.20 8.19
C ILE A 118 3.19 13.36 7.97
N ALA A 119 2.21 13.47 8.87
CA ALA A 119 1.01 12.64 8.83
C ALA A 119 0.01 13.03 7.72
N ASP A 120 0.28 14.11 6.99
CA ASP A 120 -0.39 14.45 5.74
C ASP A 120 0.17 13.72 4.52
N ILE A 121 1.39 13.16 4.61
CA ILE A 121 2.06 12.41 3.54
C ILE A 121 2.35 10.95 3.92
N TYR A 122 2.30 10.58 5.20
CA TYR A 122 2.44 9.21 5.71
C TYR A 122 1.23 8.81 6.55
N ASP A 123 0.78 7.57 6.38
CA ASP A 123 -0.26 6.95 7.18
C ASP A 123 0.36 5.94 8.16
N CYS A 124 -0.23 5.83 9.35
CA CYS A 124 0.06 4.73 10.27
C CYS A 124 -0.72 3.49 9.85
N VAL A 125 -0.01 2.52 9.26
CA VAL A 125 -0.57 1.30 8.71
C VAL A 125 -0.54 0.21 9.77
N THR A 126 -1.69 -0.10 10.35
CA THR A 126 -1.78 -1.05 11.49
C THR A 126 -1.58 -2.48 11.04
N ALA A 127 -0.75 -3.22 11.76
CA ALA A 127 -0.55 -4.65 11.57
C ALA A 127 -0.45 -5.36 12.93
N VAL A 128 -1.53 -5.33 13.71
CA VAL A 128 -1.54 -5.69 15.13
C VAL A 128 -0.92 -7.08 15.42
N THR A 129 -1.26 -8.08 14.61
CA THR A 129 -0.71 -9.45 14.76
C THR A 129 0.77 -9.52 14.43
N SER A 130 1.17 -8.87 13.34
CA SER A 130 2.56 -8.74 12.91
C SER A 130 3.40 -7.99 13.93
N MET A 131 2.88 -6.90 14.50
CA MET A 131 3.57 -6.11 15.53
C MET A 131 3.73 -6.85 16.84
N ALA A 132 2.81 -7.74 17.21
CA ALA A 132 3.00 -8.63 18.36
C ALA A 132 4.21 -9.54 18.16
N ASN A 133 4.32 -10.17 16.98
CA ASN A 133 5.46 -11.03 16.64
C ASN A 133 6.78 -10.25 16.62
N VAL A 134 6.77 -9.03 16.05
CA VAL A 134 7.95 -8.16 16.00
C VAL A 134 8.39 -7.75 17.41
N LYS A 135 7.47 -7.35 18.28
CA LYS A 135 7.78 -7.03 19.70
C LYS A 135 8.43 -8.20 20.43
N THR A 136 7.92 -9.42 20.23
CA THR A 136 8.51 -10.62 20.81
C THR A 136 9.89 -10.93 20.22
N ALA A 137 10.07 -10.76 18.90
CA ALA A 137 11.35 -11.03 18.25
C ALA A 137 12.44 -10.01 18.61
N MET A 138 12.06 -8.75 18.89
CA MET A 138 12.98 -7.66 19.23
C MET A 138 13.19 -7.50 20.75
N GLU A 139 12.59 -8.35 21.58
CA GLU A 139 12.71 -8.29 23.04
C GLU A 139 14.19 -8.38 23.47
N GLY A 140 14.67 -7.37 24.20
CA GLY A 140 16.07 -7.28 24.64
C GLY A 140 17.07 -6.80 23.58
N VAL A 141 16.61 -6.49 22.36
CA VAL A 141 17.42 -5.91 21.27
C VAL A 141 16.98 -4.47 20.97
N TYR A 142 15.67 -4.20 20.93
CA TYR A 142 15.11 -2.88 20.67
C TYR A 142 13.81 -2.68 21.46
N ASP A 143 13.75 -1.60 22.25
CA ASP A 143 12.62 -1.32 23.16
C ASP A 143 11.42 -0.71 22.43
N LEU A 144 10.66 -1.53 21.69
CA LEU A 144 9.42 -1.10 21.05
C LEU A 144 8.39 -0.60 22.07
N SER A 145 7.74 0.52 21.75
CA SER A 145 6.66 1.04 22.59
C SER A 145 5.52 0.01 22.70
N PRO A 146 4.94 -0.21 23.89
CA PRO A 146 3.75 -1.03 24.04
C PRO A 146 2.58 -0.55 23.19
N ALA A 147 2.50 0.76 22.92
CA ALA A 147 1.46 1.38 22.09
C ALA A 147 1.67 1.19 20.58
N ALA A 148 2.87 0.79 20.13
CA ALA A 148 3.14 0.61 18.70
C ALA A 148 2.29 -0.53 18.12
N ASP A 149 1.48 -0.25 17.12
CA ASP A 149 0.56 -1.21 16.49
C ASP A 149 0.57 -1.15 14.95
N GLY A 150 1.45 -0.32 14.39
CA GLY A 150 1.66 -0.19 12.95
C GLY A 150 3.04 0.33 12.57
N ILE A 151 3.20 0.55 11.28
CA ILE A 151 4.37 1.16 10.64
C ILE A 151 3.94 2.38 9.83
N CYS A 152 4.83 3.35 9.66
CA CYS A 152 4.58 4.52 8.85
C CYS A 152 4.88 4.25 7.38
N CYS A 153 3.85 4.30 6.54
CA CYS A 153 4.00 4.17 5.10
C CYS A 153 3.56 5.45 4.38
N PRO A 154 4.18 5.79 3.23
CA PRO A 154 3.65 6.78 2.31
C PRO A 154 2.15 6.60 2.07
N ASN A 155 1.38 7.66 2.20
CA ASN A 155 -0.05 7.59 1.91
C ASN A 155 -0.30 7.53 0.40
N ARG A 156 -1.55 7.32 0.01
CA ARG A 156 -1.96 7.18 -1.39
C ARG A 156 -1.55 8.38 -2.24
N ALA A 157 -1.82 9.59 -1.76
CA ALA A 157 -1.53 10.81 -2.50
C ALA A 157 -0.03 10.97 -2.74
N PHE A 158 0.78 10.82 -1.70
CA PHE A 158 2.24 10.93 -1.80
C PHE A 158 2.83 9.83 -2.67
N THR A 159 2.34 8.58 -2.53
CA THR A 159 2.75 7.45 -3.37
C THR A 159 2.49 7.73 -4.84
N CYS A 160 1.25 8.09 -5.22
CA CYS A 160 0.87 8.22 -6.61
C CYS A 160 1.51 9.40 -7.35
N ILE A 161 2.12 10.36 -6.65
CA ILE A 161 2.88 11.45 -7.28
C ILE A 161 4.38 11.17 -7.40
N GLN A 162 4.89 10.08 -6.82
CA GLN A 162 6.33 9.78 -6.92
C GLN A 162 6.72 9.42 -8.37
N PRO A 163 7.92 9.83 -8.81
CA PRO A 163 8.43 9.44 -10.12
C PRO A 163 8.71 7.93 -10.17
N LYS A 164 8.68 7.36 -11.38
CA LYS A 164 9.20 6.00 -11.60
C LYS A 164 10.73 5.98 -11.49
N ARG A 165 11.28 4.87 -11.01
CA ARG A 165 12.71 4.56 -11.06
C ARG A 165 12.94 3.55 -12.17
N GLU A 166 13.20 4.06 -13.37
CA GLU A 166 13.43 3.22 -14.55
C GLU A 166 14.78 2.52 -14.45
N ALA A 167 14.79 1.19 -14.59
CA ALA A 167 16.02 0.41 -14.61
C ALA A 167 16.85 0.67 -15.88
N ASP A 168 18.16 0.43 -15.80
CA ASP A 168 18.98 0.28 -17.01
C ASP A 168 18.63 -1.03 -17.72
N THR A 169 18.05 -0.92 -18.91
CA THR A 169 17.69 -2.06 -19.76
C THR A 169 18.74 -2.36 -20.84
N GLY A 170 19.94 -1.81 -20.71
CA GLY A 170 21.05 -2.03 -21.63
C GLY A 170 21.63 -3.45 -21.57
N SER A 171 22.69 -3.70 -22.35
CA SER A 171 23.35 -5.01 -22.44
C SER A 171 23.95 -5.52 -21.12
N ALA A 172 24.06 -4.64 -20.11
CA ALA A 172 24.53 -4.92 -18.77
C ALA A 172 23.39 -4.96 -17.71
N ALA A 173 22.13 -5.03 -18.16
CA ALA A 173 20.97 -5.05 -17.27
C ALA A 173 21.11 -6.12 -16.16
N PRO A 174 20.90 -5.77 -14.88
CA PRO A 174 20.96 -6.71 -13.77
C PRO A 174 19.98 -7.87 -13.90
N ALA A 175 20.35 -9.02 -13.30
CA ALA A 175 19.45 -10.17 -13.23
C ALA A 175 18.26 -9.84 -12.31
N GLY A 176 17.05 -9.80 -12.88
CA GLY A 176 15.81 -9.55 -12.11
C GLY A 176 15.04 -8.31 -12.51
N VAL A 177 15.54 -7.51 -13.46
CA VAL A 177 14.77 -6.42 -14.08
C VAL A 177 13.46 -6.97 -14.62
N ARG A 178 12.33 -6.39 -14.20
CA ARG A 178 11.00 -6.91 -14.49
C ARG A 178 9.99 -5.81 -14.75
N PRO A 179 8.97 -6.05 -15.58
CA PRO A 179 7.93 -5.07 -15.83
C PRO A 179 7.11 -4.80 -14.56
N ARG A 180 6.87 -3.52 -14.29
CA ARG A 180 6.01 -2.99 -13.23
C ARG A 180 5.15 -1.85 -13.78
N TRP A 181 4.19 -1.40 -13.00
CA TRP A 181 3.30 -0.30 -13.34
C TRP A 181 3.53 0.87 -12.39
N TRP A 182 3.48 2.08 -12.92
CA TRP A 182 3.61 3.33 -12.17
C TRP A 182 2.47 4.25 -12.60
N TYR A 183 1.96 5.07 -11.68
CA TYR A 183 0.95 6.07 -11.98
C TYR A 183 1.59 7.37 -12.46
N ASN A 184 1.31 7.73 -13.71
CA ASN A 184 1.70 9.00 -14.26
C ASN A 184 0.65 10.07 -13.89
N ALA A 185 0.95 10.87 -12.87
CA ALA A 185 0.07 11.94 -12.43
C ALA A 185 -0.14 13.05 -13.49
N VAL A 186 0.75 13.17 -14.48
CA VAL A 186 0.63 14.16 -15.58
C VAL A 186 -0.42 13.70 -16.60
N THR A 187 -0.41 12.42 -16.97
CA THR A 187 -1.36 11.85 -17.94
C THR A 187 -2.63 11.32 -17.28
N GLY A 188 -2.61 11.09 -15.97
CA GLY A 188 -3.71 10.49 -15.22
C GLY A 188 -3.92 9.00 -15.51
N THR A 189 -2.84 8.31 -15.93
CA THR A 189 -2.88 6.91 -16.37
C THR A 189 -1.76 6.08 -15.76
N CYS A 190 -2.00 4.78 -15.61
CA CYS A 190 -0.98 3.81 -15.23
C CYS A 190 -0.20 3.35 -16.46
N GLU A 191 1.12 3.48 -16.41
CA GLU A 191 2.03 3.16 -17.49
C GLU A 191 3.03 2.09 -17.03
N GLN A 192 3.41 1.18 -17.93
CA GLN A 192 4.38 0.13 -17.64
C GLN A 192 5.81 0.69 -17.74
N PHE A 193 6.68 0.24 -16.84
CA PHE A 193 8.11 0.54 -16.83
C PHE A 193 8.93 -0.69 -16.42
N MET A 194 10.22 -0.68 -16.70
CA MET A 194 11.15 -1.73 -16.25
C MET A 194 11.74 -1.34 -14.92
N TRP A 195 11.62 -2.23 -13.94
CA TRP A 195 12.05 -1.99 -12.57
C TRP A 195 13.12 -2.97 -12.16
N ASP A 196 14.18 -2.46 -11.53
CA ASP A 196 15.22 -3.26 -10.91
C ASP A 196 15.00 -3.34 -9.40
N PRO A 197 14.67 -4.52 -8.85
CA PRO A 197 14.53 -4.71 -7.41
C PRO A 197 15.84 -4.58 -6.62
N TRP A 198 16.99 -4.63 -7.29
CA TRP A 198 18.32 -4.64 -6.66
C TRP A 198 19.09 -3.34 -6.85
N ASP A 199 18.44 -2.31 -7.39
CA ASP A 199 19.06 -0.99 -7.50
C ASP A 199 19.08 -0.32 -6.12
N GLU A 200 20.24 -0.35 -5.49
CA GLU A 200 20.51 0.27 -4.19
C GLU A 200 21.06 1.71 -4.31
N THR A 201 21.23 2.23 -5.53
CA THR A 201 21.83 3.57 -5.75
C THR A 201 20.91 4.70 -5.29
N GLU A 202 19.59 4.45 -5.31
CA GLU A 202 18.58 5.37 -4.86
C GLU A 202 17.46 4.63 -4.11
N ILE A 203 16.73 5.36 -3.27
CA ILE A 203 15.54 4.83 -2.61
C ILE A 203 14.48 4.49 -3.68
N GLN A 204 14.00 3.25 -3.62
CA GLN A 204 12.97 2.73 -4.49
C GLN A 204 11.67 3.53 -4.36
N SER A 205 11.05 3.86 -5.49
CA SER A 205 9.80 4.62 -5.49
C SER A 205 8.64 3.73 -5.03
N PRO A 206 7.80 4.19 -4.07
CA PRO A 206 6.59 3.46 -3.67
C PRO A 206 5.53 3.42 -4.77
N ASN A 207 5.64 4.28 -5.80
CA ASN A 207 4.77 4.27 -6.98
C ASN A 207 5.14 3.12 -7.93
N ASN A 208 5.01 1.89 -7.44
CA ASN A 208 5.48 0.69 -8.11
C ASN A 208 4.54 -0.48 -7.85
N PHE A 209 3.77 -0.84 -8.86
CA PHE A 209 2.68 -1.80 -8.78
C PHE A 209 2.96 -3.02 -9.65
N LYS A 210 2.57 -4.21 -9.15
CA LYS A 210 2.71 -5.48 -9.88
C LYS A 210 1.81 -5.55 -11.12
N THR A 211 0.59 -5.04 -11.04
CA THR A 211 -0.40 -5.08 -12.12
C THR A 211 -0.94 -3.69 -12.42
N ARG A 212 -1.48 -3.52 -13.63
CA ARG A 212 -2.12 -2.27 -14.07
C ARG A 212 -3.33 -1.95 -13.20
N GLU A 213 -4.14 -2.97 -12.93
CA GLU A 213 -5.38 -2.87 -12.18
C GLU A 213 -5.11 -2.38 -10.76
N HIS A 214 -4.00 -2.82 -10.14
CA HIS A 214 -3.57 -2.30 -8.83
C HIS A 214 -3.25 -0.81 -8.89
N CYS A 215 -2.47 -0.41 -9.89
CA CYS A 215 -2.09 0.98 -10.03
C CYS A 215 -3.34 1.85 -10.24
N GLU A 216 -4.28 1.39 -11.07
CA GLU A 216 -5.51 2.12 -11.35
C GLU A 216 -6.42 2.18 -10.10
N SER A 217 -6.63 1.07 -9.40
CA SER A 217 -7.42 1.06 -8.16
C SER A 217 -6.78 1.91 -7.07
N TYR A 218 -5.45 1.83 -6.92
CA TYR A 218 -4.71 2.52 -5.89
C TYR A 218 -4.46 4.00 -6.19
N CYS A 219 -4.39 4.45 -7.45
CA CYS A 219 -4.13 5.86 -7.76
C CYS A 219 -5.29 6.60 -8.41
N ARG A 220 -6.13 5.91 -9.18
CA ARG A 220 -7.19 6.54 -9.98
C ARG A 220 -8.54 6.61 -9.27
N ASP A 221 -8.87 5.60 -8.46
CA ASP A 221 -10.13 5.52 -7.70
C ASP A 221 -10.12 6.43 -6.45
N SER A 222 -9.77 7.71 -6.62
CA SER A 222 -10.10 8.72 -5.63
C SER A 222 -11.56 9.14 -5.85
N GLU A 223 -12.42 8.73 -4.93
CA GLU A 223 -13.70 9.39 -4.60
C GLU A 223 -13.43 10.83 -4.14
N PHE A 224 -12.79 11.64 -4.98
CA PHE A 224 -12.47 13.05 -4.75
C PHE A 224 -12.55 13.86 -6.05
N SER A 225 -13.47 13.49 -6.94
CA SER A 225 -14.02 14.45 -7.89
C SER A 225 -15.27 15.09 -7.27
N ARG A 226 -15.08 16.29 -6.73
CA ARG A 226 -16.07 17.38 -6.66
C ARG A 226 -17.26 17.19 -5.71
N VAL A 227 -17.19 17.87 -4.57
CA VAL A 227 -18.26 18.78 -4.11
C VAL A 227 -17.63 20.10 -3.74
#